data_AF-A0A2T1DXZ2-F1
#
_entry.id   AF-A0A2T1DXZ2-F1
#
_cell.length_a   1.000
_cell.length_b   1.000
_cell.length_c   1.000
_cell.angle_alpha   90.00
_cell.angle_beta   90.00
_cell.angle_gamma   90.00
#
_symmetry.space_group_name_H-M   'P 1'
#
loop_
_entity.id
_entity.type
_entity.pdbx_description
1 polymer ?
#
loop_
_entity_poly.entity_id
_entity_poly.type
_entity_poly.pdbx_seq_one_letter_code
_entity_poly.pdbx_strand_id
1 'polypeptide(L)'
;MAVTPSGRANLGQFLEQTRKSAELKALIEPWIKANHPSQSVGEFVDRPQFALWLTAQANMLDAPITDAAIGRVERGEGKDGPPNKIQIALIRAKILKLPDGKLYSHDDLVAVLTEQLNPFTGQRQNGAVNGSTH
;
A
#
# COMPACT_ATOMS: atom_id res chain seq x y z
N MET A 1 -13.88 -14.65 1.77
CA MET A 1 -13.08 -14.62 3.01
C MET A 1 -13.11 -13.20 3.55
N ALA A 2 -13.24 -13.02 4.87
CA ALA A 2 -13.40 -11.69 5.47
C ALA A 2 -12.02 -11.06 5.76
N VAL A 3 -11.94 -9.73 5.65
CA VAL A 3 -10.75 -8.96 6.04
C VAL A 3 -10.54 -9.09 7.55
N THR A 4 -9.31 -9.38 7.98
CA THR A 4 -8.99 -9.59 9.39
C THR A 4 -8.29 -8.38 10.02
N PRO A 5 -8.38 -8.19 11.35
CA PRO A 5 -7.67 -7.11 12.04
C PRO A 5 -6.15 -7.18 11.86
N SER A 6 -5.56 -8.37 11.96
CA SER A 6 -4.13 -8.61 11.74
C SER A 6 -3.73 -8.35 10.29
N GLY A 7 -4.54 -8.78 9.31
CA GLY A 7 -4.30 -8.46 7.90
C GLY A 7 -4.25 -6.96 7.63
N ARG A 8 -5.15 -6.17 8.23
CA ARG A 8 -5.13 -4.70 8.14
C ARG A 8 -3.90 -4.10 8.81
N ALA A 9 -3.54 -4.56 10.01
CA ALA A 9 -2.36 -4.09 10.73
C ALA A 9 -1.07 -4.38 9.95
N ASN A 10 -0.93 -5.59 9.39
CA ASN A 10 0.21 -5.99 8.58
C ASN A 10 0.35 -5.14 7.32
N LEU A 11 -0.76 -4.91 6.60
CA LEU A 11 -0.74 -4.04 5.43
C LEU A 11 -0.38 -2.60 5.79
N GLY A 12 -0.93 -2.09 6.90
CA GLY A 12 -0.66 -0.74 7.39
C GLY A 12 0.81 -0.54 7.75
N GLN A 13 1.38 -1.46 8.53
CA GLN A 13 2.80 -1.45 8.89
C GLN A 13 3.71 -1.58 7.67
N PHE A 14 3.36 -2.46 6.72
CA PHE A 14 4.12 -2.64 5.49
C PHE A 14 4.12 -1.37 4.63
N LEU A 15 2.97 -0.70 4.52
CA LEU A 15 2.86 0.57 3.80
C LEU A 15 3.69 1.66 4.48
N GLU A 16 3.65 1.75 5.81
CA GLU A 16 4.44 2.72 6.56
C GLU A 16 5.95 2.51 6.38
N GLN A 17 6.41 1.25 6.44
CA GLN A 17 7.82 0.90 6.20
C GLN A 17 8.25 1.24 4.78
N THR A 18 7.42 0.91 3.78
CA THR A 18 7.68 1.25 2.38
C THR A 18 7.78 2.76 2.21
N ARG A 19 6.89 3.54 2.85
CA ARG A 19 6.91 5.00 2.80
C ARG A 19 8.20 5.61 3.36
N LYS A 20 8.70 5.01 4.44
CA LYS A 20 9.95 5.42 5.11
C LYS A 20 11.21 4.82 4.47
N SER A 21 11.10 4.12 3.34
CA SER A 21 12.26 3.53 2.68
C SER A 21 13.04 4.54 1.83
N ALA A 22 14.36 4.36 1.79
CA ALA A 22 15.22 5.14 0.90
C ALA A 22 14.90 4.88 -0.59
N GLU A 23 14.44 3.66 -0.92
CA GLU A 23 14.01 3.30 -2.28
C GLU A 23 12.81 4.14 -2.73
N LEU A 24 11.78 4.25 -1.88
CA LEU A 24 10.62 5.08 -2.23
C LEU A 24 11.00 6.55 -2.33
N LYS A 25 11.85 7.05 -1.41
CA LYS A 25 12.36 8.42 -1.50
C LYS A 25 13.05 8.69 -2.83
N ALA A 26 13.93 7.79 -3.27
CA ALA A 26 14.64 7.92 -4.56
C ALA A 26 13.68 7.96 -5.76
N LEU A 27 12.50 7.32 -5.65
CA LEU A 27 11.47 7.35 -6.67
C LEU A 27 10.63 8.64 -6.65
N ILE A 28 10.24 9.10 -5.46
CA ILE A 28 9.28 10.20 -5.28
C ILE A 28 9.95 11.58 -5.29
N GLU A 29 11.16 11.70 -4.73
CA GLU A 29 11.85 12.99 -4.60
C GLU A 29 12.06 13.71 -5.94
N PRO A 30 12.51 13.04 -7.03
CA PRO A 30 12.62 13.69 -8.34
C PRO A 30 11.27 14.19 -8.87
N TRP A 31 10.20 13.42 -8.63
CA TRP A 31 8.85 13.79 -9.06
C TRP A 31 8.33 15.00 -8.28
N ILE A 32 8.53 15.04 -6.96
CA ILE A 32 8.16 16.19 -6.12
C ILE A 32 8.91 17.44 -6.57
N LYS A 33 10.23 17.36 -6.78
CA LYS A 33 11.01 18.51 -7.27
C LYS A 33 10.52 19.03 -8.62
N ALA A 34 10.10 18.13 -9.52
CA ALA A 34 9.62 18.50 -10.84
C ALA A 34 8.21 19.12 -10.84
N ASN A 35 7.30 18.62 -10.00
CA ASN A 35 5.88 19.02 -10.04
C ASN A 35 5.49 20.00 -8.92
N HIS A 36 6.26 20.03 -7.83
CA HIS A 36 6.03 20.83 -6.63
C HIS A 36 7.35 21.45 -6.14
N PRO A 37 7.98 22.36 -6.91
CA PRO A 37 9.34 22.83 -6.66
C PRO A 37 9.54 23.59 -5.32
N SER A 38 8.46 24.04 -4.69
CA SER A 38 8.48 24.66 -3.36
C SER A 38 8.54 23.65 -2.21
N GLN A 39 8.32 22.36 -2.49
CA GLN A 39 8.38 21.29 -1.49
C GLN A 39 9.76 20.63 -1.48
N SER A 40 10.25 20.32 -0.28
CA SER A 40 11.42 19.49 -0.07
C SER A 40 11.02 18.15 0.52
N VAL A 41 11.65 17.07 0.06
CA VAL A 41 11.50 15.75 0.69
C VAL A 41 12.56 15.65 1.78
N GLY A 42 12.12 15.42 3.03
CA GLY A 42 12.99 15.29 4.19
C GLY A 42 13.77 13.98 4.19
N GLU A 43 14.11 13.46 5.38
CA GLU A 43 14.73 12.14 5.52
C GLU A 43 13.86 11.04 4.90
N PHE A 44 12.54 11.16 5.07
CA PHE A 44 11.52 10.25 4.53
C PHE A 44 10.46 11.04 3.75
N VAL A 45 9.73 10.33 2.88
CA VAL A 45 8.53 10.89 2.23
C VAL A 45 7.42 11.01 3.28
N ASP A 46 6.91 12.21 3.51
CA ASP A 46 5.79 12.40 4.43
C ASP A 46 4.47 11.92 3.82
N ARG A 47 3.41 11.78 4.64
CA ARG A 47 2.13 11.27 4.14
C ARG A 47 1.47 12.21 3.12
N PRO A 48 1.45 13.55 3.29
CA PRO A 48 0.95 14.46 2.25
C PRO A 48 1.64 14.28 0.90
N GLN A 49 2.96 14.25 0.86
CA GLN A 49 3.75 14.03 -0.36
C GLN A 49 3.44 12.68 -0.99
N PHE A 50 3.33 11.64 -0.17
CA PHE A 50 2.97 10.31 -0.64
C PHE A 50 1.55 10.25 -1.22
N ALA A 51 0.59 10.91 -0.57
CA ALA A 51 -0.79 10.98 -1.05
C ALA A 51 -0.92 11.75 -2.37
N LEU A 52 -0.18 12.85 -2.52
CA LEU A 52 -0.06 13.59 -3.79
C LEU A 52 0.50 12.69 -4.90
N TRP A 53 1.60 12.01 -4.63
CA TRP A 53 2.23 11.13 -5.60
C TRP A 53 1.33 9.95 -5.98
N LEU A 54 0.69 9.28 -5.01
CA LEU A 54 -0.27 8.20 -5.28
C LEU A 54 -1.48 8.67 -6.09
N THR A 55 -1.95 9.89 -5.86
CA THR A 55 -3.02 10.49 -6.67
C THR A 55 -2.60 10.59 -8.14
N ALA A 56 -1.38 11.06 -8.40
CA ALA A 56 -0.83 11.12 -9.75
C ALA A 56 -0.70 9.73 -10.39
N GLN A 57 -0.27 8.71 -9.64
CA GLN A 57 -0.18 7.33 -10.14
C GLN A 57 -1.55 6.69 -10.43
N ALA A 58 -2.57 7.08 -9.67
CA ALA A 58 -3.93 6.59 -9.86
C ALA A 58 -4.55 7.09 -11.18
N ASN A 59 -4.07 8.21 -11.72
CA ASN A 59 -4.62 8.89 -12.91
C ASN A 59 -6.15 9.07 -12.82
N MET A 60 -6.64 9.47 -11.64
CA MET A 60 -8.08 9.62 -11.38
C MET A 60 -8.49 11.09 -11.42
N LEU A 61 -9.60 11.37 -12.12
CA LEU A 61 -10.11 12.73 -12.33
C LEU A 61 -11.10 13.19 -11.24
N ASP A 62 -11.66 12.26 -10.44
CA ASP A 62 -12.85 12.57 -9.62
C ASP A 62 -12.54 12.94 -8.17
N ALA A 63 -11.50 12.37 -7.54
CA ALA A 63 -11.11 12.73 -6.17
C ALA A 63 -9.68 12.28 -5.81
N PRO A 64 -8.86 13.17 -5.20
CA PRO A 64 -7.51 12.81 -4.77
C PRO A 64 -7.50 11.78 -3.63
N ILE A 65 -6.37 11.09 -3.50
CA ILE A 65 -6.02 10.33 -2.30
C ILE A 65 -5.48 11.34 -1.28
N THR A 66 -6.00 11.30 -0.06
CA THR A 66 -5.67 12.27 1.00
C THR A 66 -4.74 11.67 2.03
N ASP A 67 -3.96 12.51 2.72
CA ASP A 67 -3.14 12.11 3.88
C ASP A 67 -3.98 11.33 4.91
N ALA A 68 -5.15 11.85 5.29
CA ALA A 68 -6.04 11.17 6.24
C ALA A 68 -6.48 9.77 5.76
N ALA A 69 -6.59 9.54 4.46
CA ALA A 69 -6.89 8.21 3.93
C ALA A 69 -5.68 7.27 4.04
N ILE A 70 -4.47 7.76 3.74
CA ILE A 70 -3.21 7.01 3.94
C ILE A 70 -3.01 6.69 5.42
N GLY A 71 -3.16 7.66 6.30
CA GLY A 71 -3.00 7.47 7.75
C GLY A 71 -3.97 6.44 8.32
N ARG A 72 -5.20 6.35 7.83
CA ARG A 72 -6.14 5.29 8.22
C ARG A 72 -5.64 3.90 7.80
N VAL A 73 -5.11 3.77 6.58
CA VAL A 73 -4.54 2.51 6.09
C VAL A 73 -3.32 2.11 6.91
N GLU A 74 -2.38 3.04 7.14
CA GLU A 74 -1.17 2.78 7.96
C GLU A 74 -1.52 2.30 9.37
N ARG A 75 -2.60 2.83 9.97
CA ARG A 75 -3.08 2.41 11.29
C ARG A 75 -3.94 1.14 11.28
N GLY A 76 -4.22 0.57 10.12
CA GLY A 76 -5.12 -0.58 9.97
C GLY A 76 -6.57 -0.28 10.36
N GLU A 77 -6.97 0.99 10.29
CA GLU A 77 -8.32 1.45 10.65
C GLU A 77 -9.33 1.17 9.54
N GLY A 78 -10.55 0.81 9.95
CA GLY A 78 -11.65 0.48 9.05
C GLY A 78 -12.18 -0.93 9.28
N LYS A 79 -13.46 -1.13 8.97
CA LYS A 79 -14.07 -2.47 8.97
C LYS A 79 -13.64 -3.27 7.73
N ASP A 80 -13.48 -2.57 6.63
CA ASP A 80 -13.07 -3.10 5.33
C ASP A 80 -11.58 -2.87 5.06
N GLY A 81 -11.07 -3.44 3.96
CA GLY A 81 -9.73 -3.11 3.45
C GLY A 81 -9.62 -1.67 2.95
N PRO A 82 -8.44 -1.24 2.49
CA PRO A 82 -8.26 0.08 1.88
C PRO A 82 -9.27 0.29 0.76
N PRO A 83 -9.82 1.50 0.56
CA PRO A 83 -10.65 1.81 -0.59
C PRO A 83 -9.98 1.36 -1.90
N ASN A 84 -10.77 0.83 -2.84
CA ASN A 84 -10.25 0.27 -4.10
C ASN A 84 -9.30 1.24 -4.84
N LYS A 85 -9.60 2.54 -4.81
CA LYS A 85 -8.73 3.58 -5.39
C LYS A 85 -7.31 3.57 -4.83
N ILE A 86 -7.14 3.35 -3.53
CA ILE A 86 -5.82 3.28 -2.88
C ILE A 86 -5.12 2.00 -3.33
N GLN A 87 -5.84 0.88 -3.37
CA GLN A 87 -5.28 -0.39 -3.84
C GLN A 87 -4.77 -0.28 -5.29
N ILE A 88 -5.57 0.31 -6.18
CA ILE A 88 -5.17 0.57 -7.58
C ILE A 88 -3.94 1.47 -7.65
N ALA A 89 -3.90 2.56 -6.87
CA ALA A 89 -2.77 3.47 -6.84
C ALA A 89 -1.49 2.78 -6.38
N LEU A 90 -1.55 1.95 -5.34
CA LEU A 90 -0.41 1.19 -4.81
C LEU A 90 0.14 0.18 -5.83
N ILE A 91 -0.74 -0.51 -6.55
CA ILE A 91 -0.35 -1.46 -7.61
C ILE A 91 0.27 -0.71 -8.79
N ARG A 92 -0.36 0.38 -9.26
CA ARG A 92 0.15 1.19 -10.38
C ARG A 92 1.47 1.85 -10.07
N ALA A 93 1.65 2.28 -8.83
CA ALA A 93 2.89 2.82 -8.31
C ALA A 93 4.05 1.82 -8.38
N LYS A 94 3.79 0.50 -8.39
CA LYS A 94 4.81 -0.57 -8.40
C LYS A 94 5.81 -0.47 -7.25
N ILE A 95 5.38 0.04 -6.09
CA ILE A 95 6.24 0.28 -4.91
C ILE A 95 6.14 -0.82 -3.86
N LEU A 96 5.08 -1.62 -3.90
CA LEU A 96 4.92 -2.75 -3.00
C LEU A 96 5.60 -3.94 -3.63
N LYS A 97 6.68 -4.41 -3.00
CA LYS A 97 7.46 -5.58 -3.41
C LYS A 97 7.43 -6.65 -2.33
N LEU A 98 7.17 -7.88 -2.75
CA LEU A 98 7.40 -9.06 -1.92
C LEU A 98 8.90 -9.18 -1.61
N PRO A 99 9.28 -9.90 -0.55
CA PRO A 99 10.69 -10.13 -0.22
C PRO A 99 11.50 -10.84 -1.31
N ASP A 100 10.84 -11.57 -2.21
CA ASP A 100 11.46 -12.18 -3.39
C ASP A 100 11.68 -11.19 -4.55
N GLY A 101 11.33 -9.92 -4.36
CA GLY A 101 11.44 -8.84 -5.33
C GLY A 101 10.26 -8.70 -6.30
N LYS A 102 9.26 -9.59 -6.25
CA LYS A 102 8.08 -9.49 -7.12
C LYS A 102 7.15 -8.37 -6.66
N LEU A 103 6.47 -7.75 -7.62
CA LEU A 103 5.46 -6.72 -7.32
C LEU A 103 4.18 -7.35 -6.79
N TYR A 104 3.54 -6.69 -5.81
CA TYR A 104 2.22 -7.10 -5.36
C TYR A 104 1.17 -6.87 -6.47
N SER A 105 0.35 -7.90 -6.68
CA SER A 105 -0.91 -7.81 -7.43
C SER A 105 -2.08 -7.42 -6.51
N HIS A 106 -3.26 -7.22 -7.09
CA HIS A 106 -4.49 -7.06 -6.32
C HIS A 106 -4.77 -8.29 -5.45
N ASP A 107 -4.57 -9.49 -5.99
CA ASP A 107 -4.80 -10.74 -5.28
C ASP A 107 -3.82 -10.91 -4.10
N ASP A 108 -2.59 -10.41 -4.22
CA ASP A 108 -1.63 -10.40 -3.11
C ASP A 108 -2.07 -9.45 -2.01
N LEU A 109 -2.59 -8.25 -2.34
CA LEU A 109 -3.15 -7.34 -1.34
C LEU A 109 -4.35 -7.95 -0.61
N VAL A 110 -5.24 -8.63 -1.34
CA VAL A 110 -6.37 -9.38 -0.75
C VAL A 110 -5.86 -10.52 0.12
N ALA A 111 -4.82 -11.24 -0.31
CA ALA A 111 -4.21 -12.31 0.46
C ALA A 111 -3.56 -11.80 1.76
N VAL A 112 -2.95 -10.61 1.76
CA VAL A 112 -2.47 -9.97 3.00
C VAL A 112 -3.63 -9.64 3.93
N LEU A 113 -4.69 -9.02 3.40
CA LEU A 113 -5.88 -8.63 4.17
C LEU A 113 -6.65 -9.82 4.78
N THR A 114 -6.48 -11.01 4.22
CA THR A 114 -7.11 -12.26 4.66
C THR A 114 -6.11 -13.22 5.31
N GLU A 115 -4.91 -12.75 5.64
CA GLU A 115 -3.82 -13.52 6.27
C GLU A 115 -3.30 -14.74 5.49
N GLN A 116 -3.67 -14.86 4.23
CA GLN A 116 -3.15 -15.88 3.33
C GLN A 116 -1.73 -15.57 2.85
N LEU A 117 -1.25 -14.34 3.00
CA LEU A 117 0.08 -13.90 2.60
C LEU A 117 0.68 -13.02 3.69
N ASN A 118 1.86 -13.39 4.19
CA ASN A 118 2.62 -12.52 5.08
C ASN A 118 3.44 -11.52 4.25
N PRO A 119 3.21 -10.20 4.37
CA PRO A 119 3.84 -9.25 3.48
C PRO A 119 5.34 -9.05 3.73
N PHE A 120 5.84 -9.46 4.90
CA PHE A 120 7.23 -9.30 5.32
C PHE A 120 8.11 -10.50 4.97
N THR A 121 7.51 -11.69 4.83
CA THR A 121 8.24 -12.92 4.46
C THR A 121 7.91 -13.41 3.06
N GLY A 122 6.83 -12.91 2.44
CA GLY A 122 6.33 -13.39 1.15
C GLY A 122 5.75 -14.81 1.22
N GLN A 123 5.68 -15.40 2.42
CA GLN A 123 5.15 -16.74 2.60
C GLN A 123 3.64 -16.70 2.54
N ARG A 124 3.09 -17.50 1.62
CA ARG A 124 1.67 -17.81 1.63
C ARG A 124 1.38 -18.84 2.70
N GLN A 125 0.42 -18.54 3.57
CA GLN A 125 -0.14 -19.55 4.44
C GLN A 125 -1.06 -20.42 3.59
N ASN A 126 -0.68 -21.67 3.37
CA ASN A 126 -1.61 -22.68 2.84
C ASN A 126 -2.64 -22.95 3.93
N GLY A 127 -3.70 -22.15 3.96
CA GLY A 127 -4.63 -22.10 5.09
C GLY A 127 -6.02 -21.59 4.72
N ALA A 128 -6.52 -21.93 3.53
CA ALA A 128 -7.95 -22.02 3.25
C ALA A 128 -8.21 -22.85 1.98
N VAL A 129 -7.88 -24.15 2.03
CA VAL A 129 -8.65 -25.13 1.24
C VAL A 129 -9.22 -26.13 2.22
N ASN A 130 -10.47 -25.89 2.62
CA ASN A 130 -11.52 -26.93 2.68
C ASN A 130 -12.87 -26.30 3.04
N GLY A 131 -13.45 -25.58 2.09
CA GLY A 131 -14.80 -25.91 1.65
C GLY A 131 -14.63 -26.40 0.20
N SER A 132 -15.16 -27.53 -0.26
CA SER A 132 -16.47 -28.10 0.05
C SER A 132 -16.56 -29.56 -0.45
N THR A 133 -17.47 -30.33 0.16
CA THR A 133 -18.28 -31.44 -0.43
C THR A 133 -17.61 -32.70 -0.96
N HIS A 134 -17.83 -33.81 -0.24
CA HIS A 134 -18.55 -34.98 -0.76
C HIS A 134 -19.50 -35.51 0.32
#